data_AF-A0A4Q3XTH9-F1
#
_entry.id   AF-A0A4Q3XTH9-F1
#
_cell.length_a   1.000
_cell.length_b   1.000
_cell.length_c   1.000
_cell.angle_alpha   90.00
_cell.angle_beta   90.00
_cell.angle_gamma   90.00
#
_symmetry.space_group_name_H-M   'P 1'
#
loop_
_entity.id
_entity.type
_entity.pdbx_description
1 polymer ?
#
loop_
_entity_poly.entity_id
_entity_poly.type
_entity_poly.pdbx_seq_one_letter_code
_entity_poly.pdbx_strand_id
1 'polypeptide(L)'
;TDGTLAVLVAHDWGGAFAWGYANAFPAQIGKLVILNSPHPGTFSRELRNNPVQREASAYMNFLARPDAESLLAADDYARMWPFFTLMKAGADGFGWLTEPVKQQYRAVWNHGLTGACNLYRVTPMKPPMPEQPIDAIPVLPRERLTINVPTLVFWALDDSALLPGLLDGLDDYVPQMTLIKVADATHWIVHEQPALIAREIEQFLQREQA
;
A
#
# COMPACT_ATOMS: atom_id res chain seq x y z
N THR A 1 -29.94 0.04 4.26
CA THR A 1 -28.93 0.94 4.83
C THR A 1 -28.98 2.24 4.06
N ASP A 2 -28.53 3.34 4.66
CA ASP A 2 -28.48 4.70 4.07
C ASP A 2 -27.41 4.86 2.96
N GLY A 3 -26.65 3.80 2.66
CA GLY A 3 -25.60 3.78 1.65
C GLY A 3 -24.21 4.07 2.20
N THR A 4 -24.08 4.35 3.50
CA THR A 4 -22.80 4.62 4.18
C THR A 4 -22.01 3.31 4.37
N LEU A 5 -20.72 3.33 4.06
CA LEU A 5 -19.80 2.23 4.35
C LEU A 5 -19.51 2.20 5.85
N ALA A 6 -19.81 1.10 6.53
CA ALA A 6 -19.48 0.94 7.95
C ALA A 6 -17.95 1.00 8.16
N VAL A 7 -17.20 0.31 7.30
CA VAL A 7 -15.74 0.31 7.29
C VAL A 7 -15.21 0.15 5.87
N LEU A 8 -14.17 0.90 5.52
CA LEU A 8 -13.36 0.66 4.32
C LEU A 8 -12.02 0.06 4.74
N VAL A 9 -11.74 -1.17 4.33
CA VAL A 9 -10.46 -1.87 4.59
C VAL A 9 -9.66 -1.92 3.30
N ALA A 10 -8.42 -1.45 3.31
CA ALA A 10 -7.63 -1.30 2.10
C ALA A 10 -6.13 -1.55 2.31
N HIS A 11 -5.47 -2.11 1.30
CA HIS A 11 -4.05 -2.48 1.29
C HIS A 11 -3.37 -1.93 0.03
N ASP A 12 -2.08 -1.59 0.12
CA ASP A 12 -1.23 -1.16 -1.01
C ASP A 12 -1.90 -0.06 -1.89
N TRP A 13 -2.03 -0.25 -3.20
CA TRP A 13 -2.76 0.67 -4.10
C TRP A 13 -4.21 0.90 -3.69
N GLY A 14 -4.89 -0.12 -3.16
CA GLY A 14 -6.22 0.04 -2.58
C GLY A 14 -6.20 1.06 -1.45
N GLY A 15 -5.17 1.05 -0.61
CA GLY A 15 -4.98 2.04 0.45
C GLY A 15 -4.70 3.44 -0.08
N ALA A 16 -3.92 3.56 -1.17
CA ALA A 16 -3.68 4.84 -1.83
C ALA A 16 -5.00 5.49 -2.32
N PHE A 17 -5.92 4.67 -2.85
CA PHE A 17 -7.26 5.12 -3.19
C PHE A 17 -8.12 5.42 -1.97
N ALA A 18 -8.04 4.58 -0.94
CA ALA A 18 -8.84 4.73 0.28
C ALA A 18 -8.51 6.01 1.05
N TRP A 19 -7.24 6.42 1.09
CA TRP A 19 -6.85 7.73 1.63
C TRP A 19 -7.56 8.88 0.90
N GLY A 20 -7.54 8.87 -0.43
CA GLY A 20 -8.22 9.88 -1.23
C GLY A 20 -9.74 9.85 -1.07
N TYR A 21 -10.35 8.66 -1.01
CA TYR A 21 -11.79 8.50 -0.82
C TYR A 21 -12.24 8.97 0.57
N ALA A 22 -11.50 8.64 1.63
CA ALA A 22 -11.78 9.10 2.99
C ALA A 22 -11.62 10.61 3.16
N ASN A 23 -10.68 11.23 2.45
CA ASN A 23 -10.55 12.68 2.39
C ASN A 23 -11.72 13.34 1.64
N ALA A 24 -12.10 12.81 0.48
CA ALA A 24 -13.11 13.42 -0.39
C ALA A 24 -14.56 13.18 0.08
N PHE A 25 -14.83 12.04 0.70
CA PHE A 25 -16.17 11.60 1.09
C PHE A 25 -16.22 11.13 2.55
N PRO A 26 -15.78 11.93 3.53
CA PRO A 26 -15.69 11.50 4.94
C PRO A 26 -17.06 11.14 5.53
N ALA A 27 -18.15 11.71 5.02
CA ALA A 27 -19.51 11.39 5.47
C ALA A 27 -20.04 10.03 4.94
N GLN A 28 -19.37 9.40 3.98
CA GLN A 28 -19.78 8.10 3.40
C GLN A 28 -19.05 6.91 4.04
N ILE A 29 -18.15 7.16 5.00
CA ILE A 29 -17.34 6.14 5.65
C ILE A 29 -17.41 6.31 7.17
N GLY A 30 -17.82 5.26 7.89
CA GLY A 30 -17.80 5.27 9.34
C GLY A 30 -16.39 5.12 9.92
N LYS A 31 -15.58 4.20 9.36
CA LYS A 31 -14.22 3.88 9.81
C LYS A 31 -13.31 3.51 8.64
N LEU A 32 -12.02 3.80 8.76
CA LEU A 32 -10.99 3.44 7.79
C LEU A 32 -9.99 2.46 8.39
N VAL A 33 -9.63 1.41 7.65
CA VAL A 33 -8.52 0.52 7.98
C VAL A 33 -7.53 0.51 6.82
N ILE A 34 -6.30 0.88 7.10
CA ILE A 34 -5.19 0.89 6.15
C ILE A 34 -4.18 -0.17 6.55
N LEU A 35 -3.86 -1.05 5.61
CA LEU A 35 -2.87 -2.11 5.75
C LEU A 35 -1.69 -1.72 4.84
N ASN A 36 -0.51 -1.44 5.41
CA ASN A 36 0.74 -1.22 4.64
C ASN A 36 0.56 -0.39 3.36
N SER A 37 0.02 0.82 3.47
CA SER A 37 -0.16 1.72 2.33
C SER A 37 0.20 3.16 2.73
N PRO A 38 1.02 3.85 1.93
CA PRO A 38 1.57 5.13 2.35
C PRO A 38 0.53 6.24 2.21
N HIS A 39 0.44 7.10 3.21
CA HIS A 39 -0.36 8.32 3.11
C HIS A 39 0.28 9.27 2.07
N PRO A 40 -0.47 9.89 1.15
CA PRO A 40 0.10 10.70 0.07
C PRO A 40 1.01 11.85 0.56
N GLY A 41 0.70 12.44 1.72
CA GLY A 41 1.52 13.50 2.31
C GLY A 41 2.89 13.02 2.75
N THR A 42 2.95 11.92 3.52
CA THR A 42 4.22 11.36 3.99
C THR A 42 4.98 10.70 2.85
N PHE A 43 4.30 10.08 1.88
CA PHE A 43 4.95 9.50 0.71
C PHE A 43 5.63 10.55 -0.16
N SER A 44 4.96 11.69 -0.42
CA SER A 44 5.55 12.79 -1.17
C SER A 44 6.80 13.33 -0.46
N ARG A 45 6.74 13.51 0.86
CA ARG A 45 7.88 13.91 1.67
C ARG A 45 9.04 12.91 1.56
N GLU A 46 8.79 11.63 1.78
CA GLU A 46 9.85 10.61 1.74
C GLU A 46 10.47 10.46 0.35
N LEU A 47 9.67 10.47 -0.71
CA LEU A 47 10.21 10.44 -2.08
C LEU A 47 11.11 11.67 -2.36
N ARG A 48 10.75 12.85 -1.84
CA ARG A 48 11.55 14.08 -2.04
C ARG A 48 12.81 14.11 -1.18
N ASN A 49 12.73 13.65 0.07
CA ASN A 49 13.75 13.93 1.08
C ASN A 49 14.55 12.70 1.53
N ASN A 50 14.06 11.48 1.29
CA ASN A 50 14.68 10.24 1.74
C ASN A 50 15.24 9.41 0.57
N PRO A 51 16.58 9.36 0.37
CA PRO A 51 17.19 8.55 -0.68
C PRO A 51 16.92 7.04 -0.52
N VAL A 52 16.76 6.56 0.72
CA VAL A 52 16.50 5.14 0.99
C VAL A 52 15.10 4.75 0.53
N GLN A 53 14.09 5.59 0.79
CA GLN A 53 12.74 5.36 0.28
C GLN A 53 12.68 5.47 -1.24
N ARG A 54 13.45 6.37 -1.87
CA ARG A 54 13.53 6.44 -3.34
C ARG A 54 14.07 5.15 -3.94
N GLU A 55 15.13 4.60 -3.37
CA GLU A 55 15.69 3.32 -3.81
C GLU A 55 14.67 2.19 -3.63
N ALA A 56 14.03 2.11 -2.45
CA ALA A 56 12.96 1.14 -2.18
C ALA A 56 11.79 1.25 -3.17
N SER A 57 11.49 2.45 -3.67
CA SER A 57 10.43 2.71 -4.65
C SER A 57 10.90 2.68 -6.12
N ALA A 58 12.16 2.37 -6.41
CA ALA A 58 12.70 2.40 -7.78
C ALA A 58 11.98 1.43 -8.74
N TYR A 59 11.43 0.33 -8.22
CA TYR A 59 10.65 -0.64 -8.99
C TYR A 59 9.46 0.00 -9.71
N MET A 60 8.89 1.09 -9.19
CA MET A 60 7.75 1.79 -9.78
C MET A 60 8.07 2.29 -11.20
N ASN A 61 9.31 2.73 -11.44
CA ASN A 61 9.74 3.18 -12.76
C ASN A 61 9.84 2.03 -13.75
N PHE A 62 10.24 0.83 -13.31
CA PHE A 62 10.19 -0.37 -14.15
C PHE A 62 8.75 -0.72 -14.52
N LEU A 63 7.84 -0.74 -13.54
CA LEU A 63 6.42 -1.07 -13.76
C LEU A 63 5.68 -0.05 -14.63
N ALA A 64 6.19 1.17 -14.73
CA ALA A 64 5.65 2.21 -15.60
C ALA A 64 6.11 2.09 -17.08
N ARG A 65 7.08 1.23 -17.41
CA ARG A 65 7.61 1.13 -18.77
C ARG A 65 6.57 0.58 -19.76
N PRO A 66 6.67 0.93 -21.07
CA PRO A 66 5.81 0.36 -22.10
C PRO A 66 5.96 -1.16 -22.31
N ASP A 67 7.11 -1.73 -21.95
CA ASP A 67 7.43 -3.16 -22.12
C ASP A 67 7.29 -3.96 -20.81
N ALA A 68 6.82 -3.34 -19.73
CA ALA A 68 6.74 -3.95 -18.40
C ALA A 68 5.86 -5.21 -18.40
N GLU A 69 4.67 -5.17 -18.98
CA GLU A 69 3.74 -6.30 -19.00
C GLU A 69 4.35 -7.52 -19.69
N SER A 70 4.99 -7.32 -20.85
CA SER A 70 5.62 -8.41 -21.59
C SER A 70 6.77 -9.04 -20.79
N LEU A 71 7.59 -8.22 -20.14
CA LEU A 71 8.68 -8.71 -19.30
C LEU A 71 8.16 -9.42 -18.04
N LEU A 72 7.10 -8.91 -17.43
CA LEU A 72 6.49 -9.48 -16.23
C LEU A 72 5.76 -10.80 -16.51
N ALA A 73 5.13 -10.95 -17.69
CA ALA A 73 4.40 -12.15 -18.08
C ALA A 73 5.30 -13.29 -18.60
N ALA A 74 6.54 -12.98 -18.99
CA ALA A 74 7.49 -13.96 -19.51
C ALA A 74 7.81 -15.07 -18.49
N ASP A 75 8.10 -16.25 -19.02
CA ASP A 75 8.64 -17.41 -18.28
C ASP A 75 7.82 -17.77 -17.03
N ASP A 76 6.50 -17.89 -17.18
CA ASP A 76 5.57 -18.16 -16.06
C ASP A 76 5.67 -17.10 -14.95
N TYR A 77 5.62 -15.84 -15.36
CA TYR A 77 5.69 -14.71 -14.45
C TYR A 77 6.95 -14.70 -13.56
N ALA A 78 8.08 -15.17 -14.10
CA ALA A 78 9.34 -15.34 -13.35
C ALA A 78 9.76 -14.06 -12.61
N ARG A 79 9.44 -12.87 -13.15
CA ARG A 79 9.74 -11.58 -12.53
C ARG A 79 8.73 -11.13 -11.47
N MET A 80 7.54 -11.73 -11.42
CA MET A 80 6.52 -11.42 -10.41
C MET A 80 6.76 -12.19 -9.11
N TRP A 81 7.18 -13.45 -9.18
CA TRP A 81 7.39 -14.26 -7.97
C TRP A 81 8.37 -13.64 -6.95
N PRO A 82 9.47 -12.98 -7.35
CA PRO A 82 10.36 -12.28 -6.43
C PRO A 82 9.70 -11.19 -5.58
N PHE A 83 8.64 -10.51 -6.05
CA PHE A 83 7.91 -9.52 -5.23
C PHE A 83 7.29 -10.16 -3.99
N PHE A 84 7.03 -11.47 -4.03
CA PHE A 84 6.55 -12.25 -2.89
C PHE A 84 7.70 -12.94 -2.16
N THR A 85 8.58 -13.64 -2.88
CA THR A 85 9.58 -14.51 -2.24
C THR A 85 10.73 -13.75 -1.59
N LEU A 86 11.13 -12.59 -2.13
CA LEU A 86 12.09 -11.70 -1.44
C LEU A 86 11.49 -11.09 -0.17
N MET A 87 10.16 -11.06 -0.09
CA MET A 87 9.38 -10.71 1.11
C MET A 87 8.91 -11.97 1.86
N LYS A 88 9.76 -13.00 1.87
CA LYS A 88 9.63 -14.20 2.72
C LYS A 88 8.33 -15.01 2.52
N ALA A 89 7.63 -14.89 1.39
CA ALA A 89 6.37 -15.62 1.18
C ALA A 89 6.53 -17.14 0.98
N GLY A 90 7.74 -17.61 0.67
CA GLY A 90 8.05 -19.02 0.42
C GLY A 90 8.08 -19.89 1.69
N ALA A 91 8.30 -21.19 1.50
CA ALA A 91 8.29 -22.19 2.58
C ALA A 91 9.30 -21.93 3.71
N ASP A 92 10.45 -21.34 3.37
CA ASP A 92 11.50 -20.98 4.36
C ASP A 92 11.20 -19.68 5.12
N GLY A 93 10.05 -19.04 4.84
CA GLY A 93 9.55 -17.86 5.53
C GLY A 93 8.14 -18.09 6.07
N PHE A 94 7.17 -17.30 5.62
CA PHE A 94 5.78 -17.41 6.08
C PHE A 94 5.00 -18.57 5.43
N GLY A 95 5.52 -19.16 4.36
CA GLY A 95 4.97 -20.37 3.76
C GLY A 95 3.59 -20.24 3.10
N TRP A 96 3.02 -19.04 3.02
CA TRP A 96 1.66 -18.85 2.49
C TRP A 96 1.60 -18.96 0.96
N LEU A 97 2.69 -18.70 0.23
CA LEU A 97 2.75 -18.77 -1.24
C LEU A 97 2.92 -20.21 -1.74
N THR A 98 1.96 -21.05 -1.38
CA THR A 98 1.85 -22.44 -1.82
C THR A 98 1.52 -22.53 -3.32
N GLU A 99 1.74 -23.68 -3.94
CA GLU A 99 1.39 -23.86 -5.37
C GLU A 99 -0.10 -23.59 -5.66
N PRO A 100 -1.07 -24.04 -4.84
CA PRO A 100 -2.47 -23.64 -5.02
C PRO A 100 -2.69 -22.12 -5.00
N VAL A 101 -1.99 -21.37 -4.14
CA VAL A 101 -2.08 -19.91 -4.09
C VAL A 101 -1.44 -19.29 -5.33
N LYS A 102 -0.28 -19.80 -5.79
CA LYS A 102 0.33 -19.35 -7.05
C LYS A 102 -0.61 -19.55 -8.24
N GLN A 103 -1.37 -20.65 -8.28
CA GLN A 103 -2.38 -20.85 -9.33
C GLN A 103 -3.50 -19.81 -9.30
N GLN A 104 -3.90 -19.32 -8.12
CA GLN A 104 -4.85 -18.21 -8.01
C GLN A 104 -4.27 -16.91 -8.57
N TYR A 105 -3.01 -16.59 -8.26
CA TYR A 105 -2.34 -15.42 -8.84
C TYR A 105 -2.19 -15.51 -10.35
N ARG A 106 -1.78 -16.68 -10.89
CA ARG A 106 -1.73 -16.91 -12.34
C ARG A 106 -3.10 -16.72 -13.00
N ALA A 107 -4.17 -17.22 -12.38
CA ALA A 107 -5.53 -17.03 -12.91
C ALA A 107 -5.88 -15.55 -13.05
N VAL A 108 -5.51 -14.71 -12.07
CA VAL A 108 -5.69 -13.25 -12.16
C VAL A 108 -4.79 -12.64 -13.23
N TRP A 109 -3.49 -12.94 -13.22
CA TRP A 109 -2.53 -12.34 -14.16
C TRP A 109 -2.76 -12.74 -15.62
N ASN A 110 -3.37 -13.91 -15.86
CA ASN A 110 -3.77 -14.36 -17.20
C ASN A 110 -4.87 -13.46 -17.81
N HIS A 111 -5.59 -12.67 -17.01
CA HIS A 111 -6.49 -11.63 -17.55
C HIS A 111 -5.75 -10.39 -18.05
N GLY A 112 -4.45 -10.28 -17.78
CA GLY A 112 -3.58 -9.21 -18.23
C GLY A 112 -3.03 -8.35 -17.09
N LEU A 113 -1.85 -7.76 -17.34
CA LEU A 113 -1.14 -6.91 -16.37
C LEU A 113 -1.31 -5.40 -16.65
N THR A 114 -1.98 -5.04 -17.75
CA THR A 114 -2.12 -3.66 -18.21
C THR A 114 -2.78 -2.77 -17.17
N GLY A 115 -3.84 -3.26 -16.50
CA GLY A 115 -4.55 -2.49 -15.47
C GLY A 115 -3.63 -2.12 -14.30
N ALA A 116 -2.88 -3.09 -13.78
CA ALA A 116 -1.94 -2.88 -12.69
C ALA A 116 -0.78 -1.97 -13.10
N CYS A 117 -0.17 -2.19 -14.28
CA CYS A 117 0.94 -1.37 -14.77
C CYS A 117 0.50 0.08 -15.04
N ASN A 118 -0.75 0.30 -15.47
CA ASN A 118 -1.28 1.64 -15.68
C ASN A 118 -1.29 2.50 -14.41
N LEU A 119 -1.46 1.91 -13.21
CA LEU A 119 -1.35 2.65 -11.95
C LEU A 119 0.01 3.34 -11.81
N TYR A 120 1.09 2.63 -12.16
CA TYR A 120 2.46 3.15 -12.13
C TYR A 120 2.75 4.14 -13.26
N ARG A 121 2.12 3.96 -14.43
CA ARG A 121 2.22 4.93 -15.54
C ARG A 121 1.65 6.29 -15.17
N VAL A 122 0.42 6.30 -14.64
CA VAL A 122 -0.34 7.53 -14.43
C VAL A 122 0.02 8.24 -13.14
N THR A 123 0.52 7.52 -12.13
CA THR A 123 0.85 8.17 -10.86
C THR A 123 2.04 9.12 -11.01
N PRO A 124 1.92 10.37 -10.54
CA PRO A 124 3.07 11.26 -10.39
C PRO A 124 3.85 10.99 -9.10
N MET A 125 3.33 10.13 -8.20
CA MET A 125 3.92 9.80 -6.91
C MET A 125 4.90 8.64 -7.05
N LYS A 126 6.01 8.86 -7.76
CA LYS A 126 7.09 7.87 -7.95
C LYS A 126 8.47 8.56 -7.93
N PRO A 127 9.56 7.84 -7.65
CA PRO A 127 10.90 8.43 -7.66
C PRO A 127 11.22 9.08 -9.02
N PRO A 128 11.87 10.26 -9.05
CA PRO A 128 12.27 10.89 -10.30
C PRO A 128 13.28 10.00 -11.04
N MET A 129 13.15 9.93 -12.36
CA MET A 129 14.21 9.38 -13.21
C MET A 129 15.46 10.27 -13.15
N PRO A 130 16.68 9.77 -13.49
CA PRO A 130 17.91 10.56 -13.40
C PRO A 130 17.88 11.92 -14.09
N GLU A 131 17.09 12.05 -15.16
CA GLU A 131 16.90 13.28 -15.93
C GLU A 131 15.80 14.22 -15.40
N GLN A 132 15.06 13.82 -14.35
CA GLN A 132 13.94 14.56 -13.80
C GLN A 132 14.29 15.25 -12.48
N PRO A 133 13.81 16.48 -12.25
CA PRO A 133 14.06 17.17 -11.00
C PRO A 133 13.19 16.59 -9.87
N ILE A 134 13.69 16.64 -8.63
CA ILE A 134 12.99 16.14 -7.43
C ILE A 134 11.65 16.84 -7.18
N ASP A 135 11.52 18.10 -7.61
CA ASP A 135 10.31 18.89 -7.45
C ASP A 135 9.15 18.44 -8.36
N ALA A 136 9.39 17.52 -9.31
CA ALA A 136 8.36 16.87 -10.11
C ALA A 136 7.41 15.99 -9.26
N ILE A 137 7.82 15.56 -8.06
CA ILE A 137 6.95 14.85 -7.13
C ILE A 137 5.95 15.85 -6.52
N PRO A 138 4.64 15.68 -6.73
CA PRO A 138 3.67 16.69 -6.33
C PRO A 138 3.55 16.78 -4.82
N VAL A 139 3.39 18.01 -4.33
CA VAL A 139 3.00 18.31 -2.96
C VAL A 139 1.53 18.70 -3.00
N LEU A 140 0.68 17.90 -2.35
CA LEU A 140 -0.74 18.18 -2.28
C LEU A 140 -1.04 19.22 -1.20
N PRO A 141 -2.05 20.10 -1.41
CA PRO A 141 -2.49 21.03 -0.38
C PRO A 141 -3.08 20.28 0.81
N ARG A 142 -2.99 20.87 2.00
CA ARG A 142 -3.29 20.20 3.27
C ARG A 142 -4.72 19.67 3.34
N GLU A 143 -5.66 20.39 2.75
CA GLU A 143 -7.08 20.07 2.71
C GLU A 143 -7.34 18.75 1.95
N ARG A 144 -6.44 18.37 1.02
CA ARG A 144 -6.50 17.10 0.28
C ARG A 144 -5.74 15.95 0.95
N LEU A 145 -5.20 16.19 2.14
CA LEU A 145 -4.35 15.27 2.88
C LEU A 145 -4.87 14.98 4.29
N THR A 146 -5.84 15.74 4.80
CA THR A 146 -6.37 15.51 6.15
C THR A 146 -7.47 14.45 6.13
N ILE A 147 -7.36 13.47 7.03
CA ILE A 147 -8.29 12.35 7.16
C ILE A 147 -9.04 12.48 8.49
N ASN A 148 -10.31 12.89 8.41
CA ASN A 148 -11.14 13.17 9.59
C ASN A 148 -11.96 11.99 10.08
N VAL A 149 -11.84 10.82 9.44
CA VAL A 149 -12.52 9.59 9.87
C VAL A 149 -11.64 8.80 10.86
N PRO A 150 -12.22 8.13 11.86
CA PRO A 150 -11.48 7.20 12.72
C PRO A 150 -10.73 6.18 11.86
N THR A 151 -9.42 6.10 12.06
CA THR A 151 -8.54 5.32 11.17
C THR A 151 -7.67 4.36 11.97
N LEU A 152 -7.67 3.10 11.58
CA LEU A 152 -6.70 2.10 12.04
C LEU A 152 -5.64 1.90 10.94
N VAL A 153 -4.37 2.07 11.29
CA VAL A 153 -3.24 1.83 10.39
C VAL A 153 -2.42 0.66 10.91
N PHE A 154 -2.23 -0.35 10.07
CA PHE A 154 -1.23 -1.39 10.28
C PHE A 154 0.01 -1.08 9.44
N TRP A 155 1.18 -1.25 10.06
CA TRP A 155 2.45 -1.07 9.38
C TRP A 155 3.42 -2.20 9.70
N ALA A 156 3.67 -3.06 8.73
CA ALA A 156 4.70 -4.09 8.79
C ALA A 156 6.10 -3.45 8.70
N LEU A 157 6.96 -3.74 9.67
CA LEU A 157 8.25 -3.06 9.81
C LEU A 157 9.35 -3.61 8.89
N ASP A 158 9.19 -4.83 8.35
CA ASP A 158 10.14 -5.46 7.43
C ASP A 158 9.71 -5.30 5.95
N ASP A 159 8.77 -4.40 5.65
CA ASP A 159 8.38 -4.07 4.28
C ASP A 159 9.57 -3.45 3.52
N SER A 160 9.92 -4.05 2.38
CA SER A 160 11.06 -3.62 1.56
C SER A 160 10.73 -2.53 0.54
N ALA A 161 9.43 -2.28 0.28
CA ALA A 161 8.96 -1.27 -0.65
C ALA A 161 8.48 0.01 0.07
N LEU A 162 7.85 -0.13 1.24
CA LEU A 162 7.29 0.96 2.04
C LEU A 162 7.95 1.02 3.42
N LEU A 163 8.96 1.88 3.55
CA LEU A 163 9.81 1.90 4.73
C LEU A 163 9.15 2.64 5.91
N PRO A 164 9.53 2.33 7.17
CA PRO A 164 8.92 2.93 8.37
C PRO A 164 8.98 4.45 8.46
N GLY A 165 9.90 5.12 7.76
CA GLY A 165 9.97 6.59 7.69
C GLY A 165 8.67 7.22 7.19
N LEU A 166 7.84 6.47 6.45
CA LEU A 166 6.52 6.92 5.99
C LEU A 166 5.50 7.14 7.13
N LEU A 167 5.80 6.66 8.34
CA LEU A 167 4.99 6.88 9.54
C LEU A 167 5.32 8.20 10.25
N ASP A 168 6.49 8.78 10.01
CA ASP A 168 6.91 10.01 10.68
C ASP A 168 5.96 11.14 10.29
N GLY A 169 5.37 11.84 11.27
CA GLY A 169 4.40 12.91 11.06
C GLY A 169 3.09 12.48 10.40
N LEU A 170 2.76 11.18 10.41
CA LEU A 170 1.47 10.70 9.89
C LEU A 170 0.28 11.19 10.73
N ASP A 171 0.46 11.29 12.04
CA ASP A 171 -0.52 11.79 13.00
C ASP A 171 -0.97 13.24 12.73
N ASP A 172 -0.11 14.05 12.10
CA ASP A 172 -0.51 15.36 11.59
C ASP A 172 -1.66 15.22 10.57
N TYR A 173 -1.59 14.24 9.67
CA TYR A 173 -2.59 14.02 8.63
C TYR A 173 -3.84 13.28 9.12
N VAL A 174 -3.70 12.46 10.15
CA VAL A 174 -4.74 11.54 10.62
C VAL A 174 -4.95 11.75 12.13
N PRO A 175 -5.67 12.80 12.55
CA PRO A 175 -5.83 13.16 13.96
C PRO A 175 -6.52 12.07 14.81
N GLN A 176 -7.32 11.20 14.19
CA GLN A 176 -8.03 10.09 14.86
C GLN A 176 -7.43 8.72 14.47
N MET A 177 -6.11 8.59 14.58
CA MET A 177 -5.38 7.38 14.21
C MET A 177 -5.15 6.44 15.40
N THR A 178 -5.40 5.15 15.19
CA THR A 178 -4.73 4.07 15.93
C THR A 178 -3.67 3.46 15.02
N LEU A 179 -2.41 3.44 15.46
CA LEU A 179 -1.31 2.86 14.69
C LEU A 179 -0.83 1.56 15.35
N ILE A 180 -0.82 0.47 14.58
CA ILE A 180 -0.27 -0.83 14.97
C ILE A 180 0.95 -1.12 14.11
N LYS A 181 2.14 -1.00 14.69
CA LYS A 181 3.39 -1.44 14.07
C LYS A 181 3.55 -2.94 14.31
N VAL A 182 3.80 -3.70 13.25
CA VAL A 182 3.92 -5.16 13.31
C VAL A 182 5.37 -5.52 12.97
N ALA A 183 6.10 -5.98 14.00
CA ALA A 183 7.44 -6.53 13.83
C ALA A 183 7.36 -7.90 13.14
N ASP A 184 8.46 -8.29 12.49
CA ASP A 184 8.59 -9.59 11.81
C ASP A 184 7.45 -9.83 10.80
N ALA A 185 7.05 -8.78 10.08
CA ALA A 185 6.06 -8.81 9.03
C ALA A 185 6.49 -7.90 7.88
N THR A 186 6.17 -8.31 6.65
CA THR A 186 6.49 -7.62 5.41
C THR A 186 5.23 -7.05 4.75
N HIS A 187 5.33 -6.63 3.49
CA HIS A 187 4.23 -6.02 2.74
C HIS A 187 2.95 -6.87 2.70
N TRP A 188 3.08 -8.21 2.73
CA TRP A 188 1.96 -9.15 2.57
C TRP A 188 1.29 -9.51 3.90
N ILE A 189 1.23 -8.56 4.83
CA ILE A 189 0.84 -8.73 6.23
C ILE A 189 -0.49 -9.49 6.46
N VAL A 190 -1.43 -9.41 5.53
CA VAL A 190 -2.72 -10.15 5.61
C VAL A 190 -2.51 -11.65 5.47
N HIS A 191 -1.58 -12.10 4.64
CA HIS A 191 -1.22 -13.51 4.52
C HIS A 191 -0.34 -13.99 5.67
N GLU A 192 0.47 -13.10 6.23
CA GLU A 192 1.49 -13.43 7.24
C GLU A 192 0.94 -13.46 8.65
N GLN A 193 0.05 -12.52 8.98
CA GLN A 193 -0.51 -12.32 10.32
C GLN A 193 -2.05 -12.23 10.31
N PRO A 194 -2.78 -13.15 9.63
CA PRO A 194 -4.23 -13.01 9.42
C PRO A 194 -5.03 -12.92 10.73
N ALA A 195 -4.63 -13.68 11.75
CA ALA A 195 -5.31 -13.68 13.06
C ALA A 195 -5.13 -12.35 13.82
N LEU A 196 -3.94 -11.74 13.73
CA LEU A 196 -3.68 -10.42 14.30
C LEU A 196 -4.55 -9.38 13.58
N ILE A 197 -4.50 -9.34 12.25
CA ILE A 197 -5.25 -8.37 11.45
C ILE A 197 -6.76 -8.47 11.75
N ALA A 198 -7.33 -9.67 11.71
CA ALA A 198 -8.74 -9.88 11.99
C ALA A 198 -9.13 -9.40 13.40
N ARG A 199 -8.37 -9.81 14.43
CA ARG A 199 -8.64 -9.44 15.83
C ARG A 199 -8.63 -7.92 16.04
N GLU A 200 -7.61 -7.24 15.53
CA GLU A 200 -7.44 -5.80 15.73
C GLU A 200 -8.51 -5.00 14.96
N ILE A 201 -8.91 -5.47 13.77
CA ILE A 201 -10.05 -4.91 13.04
C ILE A 201 -11.35 -5.10 13.83
N GLU A 202 -11.63 -6.31 14.33
CA GLU A 202 -12.83 -6.59 15.15
C GLU A 202 -12.91 -5.68 16.37
N GLN A 203 -11.81 -5.54 17.12
CA GLN A 203 -11.73 -4.64 18.26
C GLN A 203 -11.96 -3.18 17.86
N PHE A 204 -11.36 -2.74 16.75
CA PHE A 204 -11.54 -1.39 16.24
C PHE A 204 -12.99 -1.11 15.83
N LEU A 205 -13.67 -2.08 15.22
CA LEU A 205 -15.09 -1.97 14.85
C LEU A 205 -16.01 -1.81 16.06
N GLN A 206 -15.67 -2.43 17.20
CA GLN A 206 -16.46 -2.34 18.44
C GLN A 206 -16.30 -1.01 19.20
N ARG A 207 -15.26 -0.22 18.93
CA ARG A 207 -15.08 1.09 19.58
C ARG A 207 -16.21 2.05 19.18
N GLU A 208 -16.86 2.69 20.14
CA GLU A 208 -17.83 3.74 19.86
C GLU A 208 -17.13 4.93 19.18
N GLN A 209 -17.84 5.60 18.25
CA GLN A 209 -17.37 6.87 17.70
C GLN A 209 -17.50 7.92 18.81
N ALA A 210 -16.38 8.51 19.22
CA ALA A 210 -16.34 9.59 20.21
C ALA A 210 -16.93 10.90 19.65
#